data_AF-A0A3D1GBS0-F1
#
_entry.id   AF-A0A3D1GBS0-F1
#
_cell.length_a   1.000
_cell.length_b   1.000
_cell.length_c   1.000
_cell.angle_alpha   90.00
_cell.angle_beta   90.00
_cell.angle_gamma   90.00
#
_symmetry.space_group_name_H-M   'P 1'
#
loop_
_entity.id
_entity.type
_entity.pdbx_description
1 polymer ?
#
loop_
_entity_poly.entity_id
_entity_poly.type
_entity_poly.pdbx_seq_one_letter_code
_entity_poly.pdbx_strand_id
1 'polypeptide(L)'
;VEHPVTEEVTGYDLIEEQIKVAAGHNIEGYTVEIEGHSIECRINAEDPEHNFRPSAGEITVFHPPGGKGVRLDTHAYSGYRIPPFYDSMIAKLIVTANTREEAINRMRRALQEFIIEGVKTTIPYHIQLMDDPNFNKGSVSTKYLETSFKFNPEEK
;
A
#
# COMPACT_ATOMS: atom_id res chain seq x y z
N VAL A 1 -9.98 -4.08 -3.36
CA VAL A 1 -8.76 -3.32 -3.73
C VAL A 1 -7.52 -4.05 -3.24
N GLU A 2 -7.57 -4.45 -1.98
CA GLU A 2 -6.64 -5.17 -1.12
C GLU A 2 -6.47 -6.67 -1.41
N HIS A 3 -6.96 -7.19 -2.54
CA HIS A 3 -6.72 -8.60 -2.90
C HIS A 3 -5.22 -8.98 -3.00
N PRO A 4 -4.27 -8.08 -3.38
CA PRO A 4 -2.89 -8.48 -3.53
C PRO A 4 -2.27 -9.05 -2.25
N VAL A 5 -2.65 -8.59 -1.05
CA VAL A 5 -2.06 -9.15 0.17
C VAL A 5 -2.42 -10.62 0.36
N THR A 6 -3.58 -11.06 -0.13
CA THR A 6 -3.99 -12.48 -0.15
C THR A 6 -3.26 -13.24 -1.24
N GLU A 7 -3.14 -12.67 -2.44
CA GLU A 7 -2.38 -13.29 -3.55
C GLU A 7 -0.94 -13.57 -3.14
N GLU A 8 -0.29 -12.59 -2.51
CA GLU A 8 1.11 -12.66 -2.11
C GLU A 8 1.41 -13.73 -1.05
N VAL A 9 0.47 -14.06 -0.16
CA VAL A 9 0.67 -15.06 0.89
C VAL A 9 0.10 -16.43 0.53
N THR A 10 -0.71 -16.53 -0.52
CA THR A 10 -1.32 -17.81 -0.95
C THR A 10 -0.81 -18.32 -2.29
N GLY A 11 -0.17 -17.46 -3.10
CA GLY A 11 0.31 -17.78 -4.43
C GLY A 11 -0.78 -17.85 -5.51
N TYR A 12 -2.05 -17.58 -5.18
CA TYR A 12 -3.14 -17.57 -6.14
C TYR A 12 -3.32 -16.19 -6.77
N ASP A 13 -3.48 -16.15 -8.10
CA ASP A 13 -3.89 -14.95 -8.83
C ASP A 13 -5.43 -14.85 -8.81
N LEU A 14 -5.98 -14.01 -7.94
CA LEU A 14 -7.42 -13.94 -7.73
C LEU A 14 -8.15 -13.32 -8.92
N ILE A 15 -7.47 -12.50 -9.73
CA ILE A 15 -8.06 -11.89 -10.92
C ILE A 15 -8.15 -12.92 -12.06
N GLU A 16 -7.11 -13.72 -12.25
CA GLU A 16 -7.11 -14.83 -13.19
C GLU A 16 -8.22 -15.84 -12.84
N GLU A 17 -8.36 -16.19 -11.55
CA GLU A 17 -9.39 -17.10 -11.08
C GLU A 17 -10.81 -16.57 -11.31
N GLN A 18 -11.04 -15.27 -11.13
CA GLN A 18 -12.32 -14.65 -11.47
C GLN A 18 -12.65 -14.81 -12.96
N ILE A 19 -11.68 -14.64 -13.85
CA ILE A 19 -11.86 -14.78 -15.30
C ILE A 19 -12.15 -16.25 -15.66
N LYS A 20 -11.43 -17.22 -15.08
CA LYS A 20 -11.67 -18.66 -15.28
C LYS A 20 -13.09 -19.06 -14.87
N VAL A 21 -13.52 -18.62 -13.69
CA VAL A 21 -14.88 -18.89 -13.20
C VAL A 21 -15.93 -18.28 -14.12
N ALA A 22 -15.73 -17.04 -14.58
CA ALA A 22 -16.62 -16.39 -15.54
C ALA A 22 -16.69 -17.13 -16.89
N ALA A 23 -15.63 -17.83 -17.28
CA ALA A 23 -15.58 -18.69 -18.46
C ALA A 23 -16.16 -20.11 -18.23
N GLY A 24 -16.66 -20.41 -17.03
CA GLY A 24 -17.31 -21.68 -16.69
C GLY A 24 -16.38 -22.76 -16.14
N HIS A 25 -15.15 -22.42 -15.78
CA HIS A 25 -14.26 -23.35 -15.07
C HIS A 25 -14.66 -23.50 -13.59
N ASN A 26 -14.53 -24.71 -13.04
CA ASN A 26 -14.82 -25.00 -11.63
C ASN A 26 -13.60 -24.74 -10.74
N ILE A 27 -13.84 -24.33 -9.48
CA ILE A 27 -12.81 -24.05 -8.46
C ILE A 27 -12.51 -25.31 -7.61
N GLU A 28 -12.56 -26.49 -8.19
CA GLU A 28 -12.32 -27.73 -7.45
C GLU A 28 -10.82 -27.99 -7.29
N GLY A 29 -10.39 -28.44 -6.11
CA GLY A 29 -9.01 -28.88 -5.86
C GLY A 29 -8.03 -27.82 -5.35
N TYR A 30 -8.50 -26.60 -5.05
CA TYR A 30 -7.65 -25.57 -4.42
C TYR A 30 -7.29 -25.99 -3.00
N THR A 31 -5.99 -25.98 -2.69
CA THR A 31 -5.47 -26.12 -1.33
C THR A 31 -4.78 -24.82 -0.99
N VAL A 32 -5.25 -24.11 0.04
CA VAL A 32 -4.71 -22.80 0.41
C VAL A 32 -3.78 -22.99 1.59
N GLU A 33 -2.49 -22.87 1.32
CA GLU A 33 -1.46 -22.69 2.34
C GLU A 33 -1.15 -21.18 2.44
N ILE A 34 -0.99 -20.68 3.66
CA ILE A 34 -0.65 -19.27 3.89
C ILE A 34 0.80 -19.21 4.33
N GLU A 35 1.64 -18.60 3.50
CA GLU A 35 3.07 -18.41 3.76
C GLU A 35 3.42 -16.94 3.94
N GLY A 36 4.12 -16.63 5.05
CA GLY A 36 4.64 -15.30 5.32
C GLY A 36 3.59 -14.27 5.78
N HIS A 37 3.86 -13.01 5.50
CA HIS A 37 3.04 -11.87 5.87
C HIS A 37 3.14 -10.79 4.80
N SER A 38 1.98 -10.29 4.35
CA SER A 38 1.89 -9.23 3.35
C SER A 38 1.21 -7.99 3.94
N ILE A 39 1.69 -6.81 3.55
CA ILE A 39 1.17 -5.50 3.96
C ILE A 39 0.97 -4.66 2.70
N GLU A 40 -0.21 -4.04 2.58
CA GLU A 40 -0.52 -3.08 1.52
C GLU A 40 -0.69 -1.67 2.12
N CYS A 41 -0.03 -0.69 1.51
CA CYS A 41 -0.25 0.73 1.75
C CYS A 41 -0.84 1.36 0.47
N ARG A 42 -1.98 2.03 0.60
CA ARG A 42 -2.50 2.89 -0.48
C ARG A 42 -1.76 4.22 -0.48
N ILE A 43 -1.10 4.50 -1.58
CA ILE A 43 -0.41 5.76 -1.82
C ILE A 43 -1.40 6.68 -2.51
N ASN A 44 -1.89 7.69 -1.79
CA ASN A 44 -2.89 8.63 -2.28
C ASN A 44 -2.28 10.01 -2.46
N ALA A 45 -2.83 10.78 -3.39
CA ALA A 45 -2.56 12.19 -3.58
C ALA A 45 -3.34 13.02 -2.54
N GLU A 46 -2.91 12.95 -1.30
CA GLU A 46 -3.51 13.63 -0.15
C GLU A 46 -2.42 14.27 0.71
N ASP A 47 -2.80 15.27 1.50
CA ASP A 47 -1.92 16.03 2.37
C ASP A 47 -2.23 15.72 3.85
N PRO A 48 -1.51 14.77 4.49
CA PRO A 48 -1.77 14.39 5.88
C PRO A 48 -1.56 15.52 6.89
N GLU A 49 -0.72 16.50 6.56
CA GLU A 49 -0.50 17.70 7.41
C GLU A 49 -1.75 18.60 7.45
N HIS A 50 -2.58 18.53 6.41
CA HIS A 50 -3.77 19.35 6.23
C HIS A 50 -5.04 18.50 6.17
N ASN A 51 -5.19 17.59 7.14
CA ASN A 51 -6.37 16.73 7.32
C ASN A 51 -6.75 15.94 6.06
N PHE A 52 -5.74 15.37 5.38
CA PHE A 52 -5.90 14.52 4.19
C PHE A 52 -6.68 15.19 3.05
N ARG A 53 -6.63 16.52 2.93
CA ARG A 53 -7.23 17.18 1.78
C ARG A 53 -6.63 16.62 0.47
N PRO A 54 -7.42 16.45 -0.60
CA PRO A 54 -6.90 16.00 -1.88
C PRO A 54 -5.83 16.95 -2.45
N SER A 55 -4.82 16.38 -3.08
CA SER A 55 -3.69 17.05 -3.74
C SER A 55 -3.65 16.70 -5.23
N ALA A 56 -4.73 17.02 -5.95
CA ALA A 56 -4.76 16.88 -7.41
C ALA A 56 -3.69 17.76 -8.08
N GLY A 57 -3.08 17.27 -9.16
CA GLY A 57 -1.94 17.92 -9.78
C GLY A 57 -1.22 17.00 -10.77
N GLU A 58 -0.10 17.47 -11.29
CA GLU A 58 0.76 16.69 -12.18
C GLU A 58 1.89 16.05 -11.38
N ILE A 59 2.12 14.76 -11.59
CA ILE A 59 3.25 14.05 -11.03
C ILE A 59 4.49 14.40 -11.86
N THR A 60 5.39 15.21 -11.32
CA THR A 60 6.59 15.65 -12.05
C THR A 60 7.68 14.59 -12.03
N VAL A 61 7.82 13.88 -10.91
CA VAL A 61 8.76 12.76 -10.74
C VAL A 61 8.01 11.57 -10.18
N PHE A 62 8.28 10.39 -10.74
CA PHE A 62 7.74 9.12 -10.26
C PHE A 62 8.86 8.07 -10.27
N HIS A 63 9.41 7.77 -9.10
CA HIS A 63 10.44 6.75 -8.91
C HIS A 63 9.88 5.66 -7.99
N PRO A 64 9.35 4.56 -8.55
CA PRO A 64 8.78 3.49 -7.74
C PRO A 64 9.86 2.69 -7.01
N PRO A 65 9.58 2.19 -5.79
CA PRO A 65 10.48 1.30 -5.08
C PRO A 65 10.50 -0.08 -5.72
N GLY A 66 11.47 -0.90 -5.34
CA GLY A 66 11.58 -2.26 -5.85
C GLY A 66 12.32 -3.23 -4.95
N GLY A 67 12.81 -4.31 -5.54
CA GLY A 67 13.53 -5.38 -4.87
C GLY A 67 12.64 -6.55 -4.42
N LYS A 68 13.28 -7.56 -3.82
CA LYS A 68 12.60 -8.81 -3.43
C LYS A 68 11.44 -8.54 -2.47
N GLY A 69 10.28 -9.10 -2.80
CA GLY A 69 9.06 -9.01 -1.97
C GLY A 69 8.45 -7.61 -1.96
N VAL A 70 8.67 -6.81 -3.01
CA VAL A 70 8.00 -5.52 -3.24
C VAL A 70 7.23 -5.61 -4.55
N ARG A 71 5.91 -5.41 -4.49
CA ARG A 71 4.99 -5.33 -5.62
C ARG A 71 4.36 -3.94 -5.62
N LEU A 72 4.21 -3.37 -6.81
CA LEU A 72 3.54 -2.09 -7.01
C LEU A 72 2.49 -2.23 -8.09
N ASP A 73 1.24 -2.05 -7.70
CA ASP A 73 0.12 -1.94 -8.64
C ASP A 73 -0.19 -0.45 -8.82
N THR A 74 0.06 0.10 -10.00
CA THR A 74 -0.14 1.53 -10.27
C THR A 74 -0.58 1.79 -11.70
N HIS A 75 -1.28 2.90 -11.91
CA HIS A 75 -1.58 3.47 -13.22
C HIS A 75 -0.83 4.79 -13.47
N ALA A 76 -0.08 5.26 -12.47
CA ALA A 76 0.58 6.56 -12.49
C ALA A 76 2.00 6.46 -13.07
N TYR A 77 2.46 7.57 -13.63
CA TYR A 77 3.78 7.73 -14.23
C TYR A 77 4.15 9.22 -14.24
N SER A 78 5.43 9.56 -14.47
CA SER A 78 5.86 10.96 -14.59
C SER A 78 5.14 11.64 -15.77
N GLY A 79 4.55 12.81 -15.52
CA GLY A 79 3.67 13.54 -16.44
C GLY A 79 2.18 13.18 -16.30
N TYR A 80 1.81 12.17 -15.50
CA TYR A 80 0.41 11.88 -15.23
C TYR A 80 -0.23 12.99 -14.41
N ARG A 81 -1.43 13.42 -14.82
CA ARG A 81 -2.22 14.45 -14.12
C ARG A 81 -3.36 13.81 -13.35
N ILE A 82 -3.26 13.85 -12.03
CA ILE A 82 -4.26 13.37 -11.08
C ILE A 82 -5.48 14.29 -11.16
N PRO A 83 -6.65 13.78 -11.60
CA PRO A 83 -7.87 14.58 -11.70
C PRO A 83 -8.51 14.78 -10.31
N PRO A 84 -9.23 15.89 -10.08
CA PRO A 84 -9.89 16.17 -8.80
C PRO A 84 -11.23 15.44 -8.63
N PHE A 85 -11.68 14.65 -9.62
CA PHE A 85 -13.03 14.10 -9.68
C PHE A 85 -13.12 12.61 -9.30
N TYR A 86 -11.98 11.93 -9.19
CA TYR A 86 -11.92 10.51 -8.86
C TYR A 86 -11.20 10.29 -7.53
N ASP A 87 -11.11 9.04 -7.12
CA ASP A 87 -10.29 8.64 -5.99
C ASP A 87 -8.84 9.12 -6.14
N SER A 88 -8.23 9.55 -5.04
CA SER A 88 -6.89 10.13 -4.98
C SER A 88 -5.77 9.10 -5.11
N MET A 89 -6.08 7.80 -5.16
CA MET A 89 -5.09 6.73 -5.20
C MET A 89 -4.17 6.83 -6.41
N ILE A 90 -2.87 6.84 -6.15
CA ILE A 90 -1.78 6.82 -7.12
C ILE A 90 -1.32 5.37 -7.35
N ALA A 91 -1.15 4.62 -6.27
CA ALA A 91 -0.63 3.26 -6.30
C ALA A 91 -1.05 2.47 -5.05
N LYS A 92 -1.00 1.14 -5.17
CA LYS A 92 -0.94 0.23 -4.02
C LYS A 92 0.49 -0.27 -3.92
N LEU A 93 1.15 0.02 -2.81
CA LEU A 93 2.47 -0.55 -2.50
C LEU A 93 2.27 -1.76 -1.61
N ILE A 94 2.70 -2.92 -2.09
CA ILE A 94 2.51 -4.19 -1.41
C ILE A 94 3.88 -4.78 -1.11
N VAL A 95 4.07 -5.25 0.11
CA VAL A 95 5.29 -5.96 0.49
C VAL A 95 4.98 -7.27 1.17
N THR A 96 5.81 -8.27 0.91
CA THR A 96 5.63 -9.64 1.42
C THR A 96 6.92 -10.12 2.05
N ALA A 97 6.87 -10.69 3.24
CA ALA A 97 8.02 -11.21 3.99
C ALA A 97 7.69 -12.51 4.74
N ASN A 98 8.70 -13.14 5.36
CA ASN A 98 8.47 -14.36 6.13
C ASN A 98 7.76 -14.07 7.46
N THR A 99 7.93 -12.87 8.01
CA THR A 99 7.32 -12.45 9.28
C THR A 99 6.73 -11.06 9.16
N ARG A 100 5.81 -10.72 10.08
CA ARG A 100 5.22 -9.38 10.16
C ARG A 100 6.28 -8.30 10.39
N GLU A 101 7.24 -8.54 11.27
CA GLU A 101 8.33 -7.59 11.55
C GLU A 101 9.17 -7.31 10.30
N GLU A 102 9.54 -8.36 9.55
CA GLU A 102 10.25 -8.20 8.29
C GLU A 102 9.41 -7.46 7.24
N ALA A 103 8.11 -7.72 7.17
CA ALA A 103 7.19 -7.02 6.25
C ALA A 103 7.11 -5.52 6.59
N ILE A 104 7.01 -5.16 7.87
CA ILE A 104 7.01 -3.76 8.33
C ILE A 104 8.34 -3.09 7.97
N ASN A 105 9.47 -3.74 8.25
CA ASN A 105 10.80 -3.22 7.89
C ASN A 105 10.95 -3.01 6.38
N ARG A 106 10.43 -3.94 5.58
CA ARG A 106 10.43 -3.85 4.11
C ARG A 106 9.51 -2.75 3.61
N MET A 107 8.32 -2.60 4.20
CA MET A 107 7.37 -1.54 3.86
C MET A 107 7.98 -0.16 4.14
N ARG A 108 8.59 0.02 5.32
CA ARG A 108 9.27 1.27 5.68
C ARG A 108 10.34 1.64 4.65
N ARG A 109 11.21 0.70 4.29
CA ARG A 109 12.23 0.92 3.26
C ARG A 109 11.61 1.28 1.90
N ALA A 110 10.62 0.50 1.45
CA ALA A 110 9.98 0.73 0.16
C ALA A 110 9.27 2.09 0.11
N LEU A 111 8.63 2.53 1.21
CA LEU A 111 8.05 3.86 1.32
C LEU A 111 9.11 4.97 1.27
N GLN A 112 10.26 4.80 1.93
CA GLN A 112 11.38 5.76 1.90
C GLN A 112 12.04 5.87 0.51
N GLU A 113 12.05 4.78 -0.26
CA GLU A 113 12.56 4.73 -1.64
C GLU A 113 11.55 5.26 -2.67
N PHE A 114 10.26 5.38 -2.32
CA PHE A 114 9.21 5.79 -3.25
C PHE A 114 9.17 7.32 -3.38
N ILE A 115 9.76 7.84 -4.46
CA ILE A 115 9.78 9.28 -4.74
C ILE A 115 8.64 9.66 -5.68
N ILE A 116 7.76 10.53 -5.21
CA ILE A 116 6.68 11.16 -5.99
C ILE A 116 6.76 12.66 -5.75
N GLU A 117 6.91 13.44 -6.82
CA GLU A 117 6.96 14.91 -6.75
C GLU A 117 5.82 15.54 -7.56
N GLY A 118 5.52 16.82 -7.28
CA GLY A 118 4.46 17.60 -7.92
C GLY A 118 3.12 17.56 -7.18
N VAL A 119 2.92 16.56 -6.32
CA VAL A 119 1.75 16.42 -5.44
C VAL A 119 2.16 15.99 -4.03
N LYS A 120 1.33 16.29 -3.02
CA LYS A 120 1.46 15.70 -1.68
C LYS A 120 0.95 14.27 -1.68
N THR A 121 1.53 13.42 -0.83
CA THR A 121 1.13 12.02 -0.71
C THR A 121 0.98 11.55 0.73
N THR A 122 0.32 10.40 0.90
CA THR A 122 0.21 9.70 2.18
C THR A 122 1.49 8.97 2.63
N ILE A 123 2.57 9.01 1.85
CA ILE A 123 3.82 8.28 2.15
C ILE A 123 4.40 8.65 3.53
N PRO A 124 4.55 9.94 3.91
CA PRO A 124 5.13 10.30 5.21
C PRO A 124 4.30 9.77 6.39
N TYR A 125 2.97 9.76 6.25
CA TYR A 125 2.07 9.22 7.25
C TYR A 125 2.27 7.71 7.43
N HIS A 126 2.37 6.97 6.32
CA HIS A 126 2.62 5.52 6.36
C HIS A 126 3.99 5.19 6.95
N ILE A 127 5.04 5.99 6.68
CA ILE A 127 6.37 5.77 7.27
C ILE A 127 6.29 5.85 8.80
N GLN A 128 5.71 6.92 9.35
CA GLN A 128 5.55 7.04 10.80
C GLN A 128 4.67 5.95 11.40
N LEU A 129 3.66 5.48 10.66
CA LEU A 129 2.84 4.35 11.09
C LEU A 129 3.64 3.04 11.20
N MET A 130 4.64 2.81 10.32
CA MET A 130 5.55 1.65 10.41
C MET A 130 6.51 1.74 11.61
N ASP A 131 6.68 2.93 12.18
CA ASP A 131 7.53 3.15 13.36
C ASP A 131 6.72 3.15 14.66
N ASP A 132 5.39 3.16 14.60
CA ASP A 132 4.54 3.12 15.79
C ASP A 132 4.59 1.75 16.50
N PRO A 133 4.94 1.72 17.80
CA PRO A 133 5.04 0.47 18.55
C PRO A 133 3.74 -0.33 18.66
N ASN A 134 2.57 0.32 18.63
CA ASN A 134 1.30 -0.40 18.72
C ASN A 134 0.96 -1.06 17.38
N PHE A 135 1.22 -0.39 16.25
CA PHE A 135 1.10 -0.99 14.93
C PHE A 135 2.02 -2.19 14.76
N ASN A 136 3.27 -2.06 15.23
CA ASN A 136 4.28 -3.12 15.17
C ASN A 136 3.88 -4.35 15.98
N LYS A 137 3.32 -4.14 17.18
CA LYS A 137 2.77 -5.22 18.03
C LYS A 137 1.44 -5.79 17.54
N GLY A 138 0.84 -5.23 16.48
CA GLY A 138 -0.49 -5.61 16.02
C GLY A 138 -1.63 -5.23 16.98
N SER A 139 -1.36 -4.33 17.94
CA SER A 139 -2.33 -3.84 18.93
C SER A 139 -3.19 -2.72 18.33
N VAL A 140 -3.88 -3.02 17.23
CA VAL A 140 -4.66 -2.06 16.45
C VAL A 140 -6.16 -2.41 16.48
N SER A 141 -6.99 -1.38 16.38
CA SER A 141 -8.44 -1.50 16.22
C SER A 141 -8.91 -0.49 15.18
N THR A 142 -10.19 -0.51 14.83
CA THR A 142 -10.75 0.49 13.90
C THR A 142 -10.67 1.94 14.41
N LYS A 143 -10.49 2.14 15.73
CA LYS A 143 -10.33 3.46 16.36
C LYS A 143 -8.88 3.87 16.57
N TYR A 144 -7.92 3.00 16.26
CA TYR A 144 -6.52 3.18 16.61
C TYR A 144 -5.93 4.51 16.10
N LEU A 145 -6.23 4.89 14.85
CA LEU A 145 -5.74 6.14 14.27
C LEU A 145 -6.35 7.40 14.92
N GLU A 146 -7.52 7.28 15.55
CA GLU A 146 -8.19 8.37 16.26
C GLU A 146 -7.72 8.50 17.71
N THR A 147 -7.34 7.38 18.34
CA THR A 147 -7.13 7.32 19.79
C THR A 147 -5.68 7.16 20.23
N SER A 148 -4.81 6.63 19.37
CA SER A 148 -3.53 6.06 19.81
C SER A 148 -2.36 6.37 18.88
N PHE A 149 -2.62 6.75 17.63
CA PHE A 149 -1.59 7.22 16.70
C PHE A 149 -1.72 8.73 16.49
N LYS A 150 -0.60 9.44 16.44
CA LYS A 150 -0.56 10.88 16.13
C LYS A 150 0.57 11.14 15.14
N PHE A 151 0.20 11.56 13.93
CA PHE A 151 1.14 11.97 12.91
C PHE A 151 1.84 13.28 13.31
N ASN A 152 3.16 13.34 13.19
CA ASN A 152 3.97 14.51 13.48
C ASN A 152 4.73 14.98 12.23
N PRO A 153 4.27 16.03 11.53
CA PRO A 153 4.88 16.47 10.27
C PRO A 153 6.32 17.02 10.40
N GLU A 154 6.78 17.31 11.62
CA GLU A 154 8.14 17.81 11.88
C GLU A 154 9.20 16.71 11.97
N GLU A 155 8.78 15.45 12.16
CA GLU A 155 9.65 14.27 12.16
C GLU A 155 9.78 13.74 10.71
N LYS A 156 10.86 14.16 10.04
CA LYS A 156 11.26 13.68 8.70
C LYS A 156 12.24 12.52 8.78
#